data_AF-A0A1T3VVP9-F1
#
_entry.id   AF-A0A1T3VVP9-F1
#
_cell.length_a   1.000
_cell.length_b   1.000
_cell.length_c   1.000
_cell.angle_alpha   90.00
_cell.angle_beta   90.00
_cell.angle_gamma   90.00
#
_symmetry.space_group_name_H-M   'P 1'
#
loop_
_entity.id
_entity.type
_entity.pdbx_description
1 polymer ?
#
loop_
_entity_poly.entity_id
_entity_poly.type
_entity_poly.pdbx_seq_one_letter_code
_entity_poly.pdbx_strand_id
1 'polypeptide(L)'
;MRWSRPCRTLLADEAVTARRIAALAFPALGVLAAEPLYLLFDLAVVGRLGALSLAGLAIGGLVLTLVSSQLTFLSYGTTARSARFFGAGDRRAAVAEGVQASWLAL
;
A
#
# COMPACT_ATOMS: atom_id res chain seq x y z
N MET A 1 -32.54 -15.55 9.68
CA MET A 1 -32.00 -16.29 8.52
C MET A 1 -30.68 -16.95 8.92
N ARG A 2 -30.52 -18.19 8.49
CA ARG A 2 -29.73 -19.30 9.06
C ARG A 2 -28.24 -19.25 8.67
N TRP A 3 -27.36 -18.83 9.60
CA TRP A 3 -25.88 -18.88 9.45
C TRP A 3 -25.29 -20.21 9.95
N SER A 4 -25.83 -21.34 9.50
CA SER A 4 -25.36 -22.66 9.93
C SER A 4 -24.85 -23.46 8.73
N ARG A 5 -23.65 -23.12 8.24
CA ARG A 5 -22.82 -24.03 7.44
C ARG A 5 -21.51 -24.30 8.20
N PRO A 6 -21.12 -25.58 8.35
CA PRO A 6 -19.95 -25.95 9.15
C PRO A 6 -18.65 -25.51 8.45
N CYS A 7 -18.02 -24.48 9.01
CA CYS A 7 -16.65 -24.06 8.70
C CYS A 7 -15.67 -25.05 9.36
N ARG A 8 -15.57 -26.29 8.87
CA ARG A 8 -14.75 -27.31 9.55
C ARG A 8 -13.92 -28.22 8.64
N THR A 9 -13.95 -28.04 7.32
CA THR A 9 -13.32 -29.01 6.38
C THR A 9 -12.37 -28.41 5.34
N LEU A 10 -12.08 -27.10 5.35
CA LEU A 10 -11.13 -26.47 4.40
C LEU A 10 -9.72 -26.24 4.97
N LEU A 11 -9.46 -26.60 6.23
CA LEU A 11 -8.11 -26.66 6.82
C LEU A 11 -7.58 -28.09 6.80
N ALA A 12 -7.85 -28.84 5.72
CA ALA A 12 -6.98 -29.96 5.41
C ALA A 12 -5.58 -29.38 5.25
N ASP A 13 -4.65 -29.96 5.98
CA ASP A 13 -3.25 -29.60 6.12
C ASP A 13 -2.55 -29.50 4.75
N GLU A 14 -2.72 -28.37 4.05
CA GLU A 14 -1.85 -27.97 2.96
C GLU A 14 -0.51 -27.66 3.61
N ALA A 15 0.33 -28.69 3.75
CA ALA A 15 1.64 -28.59 4.37
C ALA A 15 2.38 -27.39 3.76
N VAL A 16 2.52 -26.33 4.57
CA VAL A 16 3.15 -25.08 4.15
C VAL A 16 4.60 -25.40 3.78
N THR A 17 4.84 -25.56 2.49
CA THR A 17 6.15 -25.97 1.98
C THR A 17 7.07 -24.75 1.96
N ALA A 18 8.34 -24.93 2.30
CA ALA A 18 9.36 -23.87 2.22
C ALA A 18 9.38 -23.17 0.84
N ARG A 19 9.14 -23.92 -0.24
CA ARG A 19 8.98 -23.39 -1.60
C ARG A 19 7.84 -22.38 -1.74
N ARG A 20 6.70 -22.60 -1.05
CA ARG A 20 5.53 -21.72 -1.10
C ARG A 20 5.74 -20.47 -0.25
N ILE A 21 6.40 -20.61 0.90
CA ILE A 21 6.84 -19.46 1.70
C ILE A 21 7.80 -18.62 0.88
N ALA A 22 8.84 -19.22 0.29
CA ALA A 22 9.82 -18.51 -0.53
C ALA A 22 9.18 -17.82 -1.75
N ALA A 23 8.20 -18.45 -2.39
CA ALA A 23 7.49 -17.87 -3.53
C ALA A 23 6.66 -16.62 -3.16
N LEU A 24 6.17 -16.51 -1.92
CA LEU A 24 5.47 -15.32 -1.42
C LEU A 24 6.44 -14.30 -0.81
N ALA A 25 7.47 -14.77 -0.11
CA ALA A 25 8.44 -13.94 0.58
C ALA A 25 9.34 -13.19 -0.42
N PHE A 26 9.76 -13.82 -1.52
CA PHE A 26 10.63 -13.17 -2.51
C PHE A 26 10.04 -11.88 -3.11
N PRO A 27 8.80 -11.87 -3.65
CA PRO A 27 8.19 -10.63 -4.13
C PRO A 27 7.91 -9.64 -2.99
N ALA A 28 7.53 -10.11 -1.80
CA ALA A 28 7.32 -9.23 -0.65
C ALA A 28 8.62 -8.52 -0.20
N LEU A 29 9.75 -9.23 -0.21
CA LEU A 29 11.07 -8.66 0.06
C LEU A 29 11.47 -7.63 -0.99
N GLY A 30 11.17 -7.88 -2.27
CA GLY A 30 11.40 -6.91 -3.34
C GLY A 30 10.65 -5.60 -3.10
N VAL A 31 9.37 -5.69 -2.72
CA VAL A 31 8.55 -4.52 -2.38
C VAL A 31 9.08 -3.80 -1.14
N LEU A 32 9.47 -4.54 -0.09
CA LEU A 32 10.00 -3.97 1.15
C LEU A 32 11.36 -3.29 0.95
N ALA A 33 12.21 -3.85 0.08
CA ALA A 33 13.53 -3.30 -0.23
C ALA A 33 13.48 -2.12 -1.20
N ALA A 34 12.40 -1.97 -1.98
CA ALA A 34 12.27 -0.90 -2.96
C ALA A 34 12.33 0.49 -2.29
N GLU A 35 11.58 0.69 -1.21
CA GLU A 35 11.52 1.95 -0.47
C GLU A 35 12.90 2.46 0.00
N PRO A 36 13.73 1.68 0.74
CA PRO A 36 15.05 2.13 1.14
C PRO A 36 16.04 2.27 -0.02
N LEU A 37 15.91 1.47 -1.09
CA LEU A 37 16.78 1.58 -2.26
C LEU A 37 16.57 2.90 -3.00
N TYR A 38 15.33 3.37 -3.13
CA TYR A 38 15.05 4.68 -3.74
C TYR A 38 15.69 5.81 -2.93
N LEU A 39 15.55 5.79 -1.60
CA LEU A 39 16.17 6.79 -0.73
C LEU A 39 17.70 6.78 -0.82
N LEU A 40 18.33 5.60 -0.83
CA LEU A 40 19.79 5.49 -1.01
C LEU A 40 20.23 6.05 -2.36
N PHE A 41 19.47 5.78 -3.41
CA PHE A 41 19.74 6.30 -4.74
C PHE A 41 19.63 7.84 -4.79
N ASP A 42 18.55 8.40 -4.24
CA ASP A 42 18.34 9.85 -4.17
C ASP A 42 19.47 10.54 -3.39
N LEU A 43 19.88 9.95 -2.26
CA LEU A 43 21.01 10.45 -1.47
C LEU A 43 22.34 10.35 -2.20
N ALA A 44 22.59 9.28 -2.97
CA ALA A 44 23.81 9.15 -3.77
C ALA A 44 23.86 10.18 -4.92
N VAL A 45 22.73 10.39 -5.60
CA VAL A 45 22.61 11.32 -6.73
C VAL A 45 22.61 12.78 -6.28
N VAL A 46 21.97 13.12 -5.17
CA VAL A 46 21.98 14.49 -4.64
C VAL A 46 23.24 14.76 -3.83
N GLY A 47 23.78 13.75 -3.14
CA GLY A 47 24.96 13.89 -2.30
C GLY A 47 26.22 14.31 -3.07
N ARG A 48 26.33 13.92 -4.34
CA ARG A 48 27.40 14.41 -5.25
C ARG A 48 27.32 15.91 -5.57
N LEU A 49 26.22 16.59 -5.24
CA LEU A 49 26.04 18.03 -5.43
C LEU A 49 26.48 18.87 -4.21
N GLY A 50 26.88 18.21 -3.10
CA GLY A 50 27.38 18.87 -1.90
C GLY A 50 26.35 19.05 -0.78
N ALA A 51 26.83 19.57 0.36
CA ALA A 51 26.08 19.58 1.62
C ALA A 51 24.78 20.41 1.60
N LEU A 52 24.78 21.55 0.90
CA LEU A 52 23.60 22.42 0.82
C LEU A 52 22.43 21.74 0.10
N SER A 53 22.71 21.07 -1.02
CA SER A 53 21.71 20.31 -1.79
C SER A 53 21.15 19.14 -0.97
N LEU A 54 22.00 18.48 -0.19
CA LEU A 54 21.63 17.39 0.72
C LEU A 54 20.72 17.87 1.86
N ALA A 55 20.99 19.06 2.41
CA ALA A 55 20.11 19.71 3.39
C ALA A 55 18.75 20.08 2.77
N GLY A 56 18.74 20.57 1.54
CA GLY A 56 17.50 20.82 0.77
C GLY A 56 16.68 19.55 0.56
N LEU A 57 17.32 18.44 0.17
CA LEU A 57 16.67 17.13 0.04
C LEU A 57 16.09 16.65 1.37
N ALA A 58 16.81 16.82 2.49
CA ALA A 58 16.32 16.42 3.80
C ALA A 58 15.04 17.20 4.18
N ILE A 59 15.03 18.53 4.00
CA ILE A 59 13.85 19.35 4.29
C ILE A 59 12.71 19.02 3.32
N GLY A 60 12.99 18.92 2.03
CA GLY A 60 12.00 18.55 1.02
C GLY A 60 11.38 17.16 1.30
N GLY A 61 12.21 16.20 1.71
CA GLY A 61 11.77 14.86 2.11
C GLY A 61 10.87 14.88 3.34
N LEU A 62 11.15 15.73 4.34
CA LEU A 62 10.27 15.92 5.50
C LEU A 62 8.90 16.48 5.09
N VAL A 63 8.88 17.50 4.23
CA VAL A 63 7.62 18.09 3.72
C VAL A 63 6.84 17.05 2.91
N LEU A 64 7.51 16.33 2.01
CA LEU A 64 6.88 15.27 1.22
C LEU A 64 6.32 14.16 2.11
N THR A 65 7.04 13.75 3.15
CA THR A 65 6.58 12.76 4.14
C THR A 65 5.31 13.22 4.85
N LEU A 66 5.26 14.48 5.27
CA LEU A 66 4.08 15.06 5.93
C LEU A 66 2.85 15.07 5.01
N VAL A 67 3.02 15.46 3.75
CA VAL A 67 1.91 15.45 2.78
C VAL A 67 1.50 14.01 2.47
N SER A 68 2.47 13.11 2.27
CA SER A 68 2.24 11.70 1.91
C SER A 68 1.47 10.94 3.00
N SER A 69 1.69 11.25 4.29
CA SER A 69 0.94 10.62 5.38
C SER A 69 -0.56 10.94 5.31
N GLN A 70 -0.90 12.18 4.99
CA GLN A 70 -2.30 12.61 4.81
C GLN A 70 -2.94 11.96 3.57
N LEU A 71 -2.20 11.86 2.47
CA LEU A 71 -2.69 11.18 1.26
C LEU A 71 -2.87 9.68 1.49
N THR A 72 -1.97 9.07 2.26
CA THR A 72 -2.07 7.66 2.65
C THR A 72 -3.33 7.41 3.48
N PHE A 73 -3.62 8.29 4.45
CA PHE A 73 -4.86 8.24 5.22
C PHE A 73 -6.10 8.32 4.31
N LEU A 74 -6.11 9.25 3.36
CA LEU A 74 -7.20 9.41 2.39
C LEU A 74 -7.36 8.16 1.51
N SER A 75 -6.25 7.60 1.02
CA SER A 75 -6.23 6.40 0.19
C SER A 75 -6.82 5.17 0.91
N TYR A 76 -6.40 4.92 2.15
CA TYR A 76 -6.97 3.82 2.93
C TYR A 76 -8.44 4.08 3.33
N GLY A 77 -8.79 5.32 3.64
CA GLY A 77 -10.17 5.71 3.96
C GLY A 77 -11.14 5.48 2.79
N THR A 78 -10.75 5.86 1.58
CA THR A 78 -11.53 5.63 0.36
C THR A 78 -11.63 4.14 0.03
N THR A 79 -10.53 3.39 0.18
CA THR A 79 -10.52 1.93 0.02
C THR A 79 -11.52 1.26 0.97
N ALA A 80 -11.54 1.66 2.25
CA ALA A 80 -12.49 1.12 3.22
C ALA A 80 -13.95 1.45 2.88
N ARG A 81 -14.21 2.66 2.37
CA ARG A 81 -15.56 3.07 1.93
C ARG A 81 -16.02 2.28 0.70
N SER A 82 -15.17 2.14 -0.31
CA SER A 82 -15.45 1.33 -1.51
C SER A 82 -15.64 -0.15 -1.17
N ALA A 83 -14.87 -0.69 -0.22
CA ALA A 83 -15.03 -2.06 0.26
C ALA A 83 -16.39 -2.31 0.92
N ARG A 84 -16.95 -1.33 1.63
CA ARG A 84 -18.30 -1.42 2.23
C ARG A 84 -19.38 -1.53 1.16
N PHE A 85 -19.35 -0.68 0.13
CA PHE A 85 -20.30 -0.76 -0.99
C PHE A 85 -20.15 -2.05 -1.79
N PHE A 86 -18.91 -2.47 -2.05
CA PHE A 86 -18.63 -3.73 -2.72
C PHE A 86 -19.15 -4.94 -1.91
N GLY A 87 -18.94 -4.94 -0.59
CA GLY A 87 -19.46 -5.97 0.32
C GLY A 87 -20.99 -6.01 0.42
N ALA A 88 -21.66 -4.88 0.20
CA ALA A 88 -23.12 -4.79 0.11
C ALA A 88 -23.70 -5.24 -1.25
N GLY A 89 -22.84 -5.59 -2.22
CA GLY A 89 -23.23 -5.99 -3.58
C GLY A 89 -23.45 -4.82 -4.55
N ASP A 90 -23.30 -3.58 -4.11
CA ASP A 90 -23.47 -2.39 -4.94
C ASP A 90 -22.14 -1.97 -5.58
N ARG A 91 -21.80 -2.63 -6.68
CA ARG A 91 -20.58 -2.33 -7.44
C ARG A 91 -20.60 -0.96 -8.10
N ARG A 92 -21.77 -0.43 -8.47
CA ARG A 92 -21.88 0.89 -9.12
C ARG A 92 -21.53 1.99 -8.14
N ALA A 93 -22.05 1.91 -6.91
CA ALA A 93 -21.69 2.84 -5.84
C ALA A 93 -20.19 2.74 -5.48
N ALA A 94 -19.61 1.54 -5.42
CA ALA A 94 -18.19 1.36 -5.15
C ALA A 94 -17.28 2.04 -6.20
N VAL A 95 -17.65 1.98 -7.49
CA VAL A 95 -16.90 2.63 -8.58
C VAL A 95 -17.11 4.15 -8.55
N ALA A 96 -18.35 4.62 -8.36
CA ALA A 96 -18.65 6.05 -8.26
C ALA A 96 -17.83 6.72 -7.14
N GLU A 97 -17.71 6.05 -6.00
CA GLU A 97 -16.92 6.54 -4.87
C GLU A 97 -15.42 6.60 -5.19
N GLY A 98 -14.89 5.60 -5.91
CA GLY A 98 -13.52 5.63 -6.43
C GLY A 98 -13.28 6.78 -7.40
N VAL A 99 -14.21 7.05 -8.31
CA VAL A 99 -14.12 8.15 -9.28
C VAL A 99 -14.16 9.52 -8.59
N GLN A 100 -15.01 9.69 -7.57
CA GLN A 100 -15.03 10.93 -6.78
C GLN A 100 -13.72 11.13 -6.01
N ALA A 101 -13.12 10.06 -5.48
CA ALA A 101 -11.81 10.13 -4.84
C ALA A 101 -10.71 10.54 -5.85
N SER A 102 -10.76 10.03 -7.09
CA SER A 102 -9.81 10.44 -8.14
C SER A 102 -9.94 11.91 -8.53
N TRP A 103 -11.16 12.46 -8.58
CA TRP A 103 -11.39 13.90 -8.79
C TRP A 103 -10.86 14.78 -7.66
N LEU A 104 -10.94 14.30 -6.42
CA LEU A 104 -10.36 14.97 -5.25
C LEU A 104 -8.83 14.88 -5.20
N ALA A 105 -8.24 13.87 -5.86
CA ALA A 105 -6.81 13.61 -5.86
C ALA A 105 -6.04 14.27 -7.02
N LEU A 106 -6.76 14.90 -7.95
CA LEU A 106 -6.24 15.66 -9.10
C LEU A 106 -6.11 17.14 -8.74
#